data_AF-A0AAV4FYE4-F1
#
_entry.id   AF-A0AAV4FYE4-F1
#
_cell.length_a   1.000
_cell.length_b   1.000
_cell.length_c   1.000
_cell.angle_alpha   90.00
_cell.angle_beta   90.00
_cell.angle_gamma   90.00
#
_symmetry.space_group_name_H-M   'P 1'
#
loop_
_entity.id
_entity.type
_entity.pdbx_description
1 polymer ?
#
loop_
_entity_poly.entity_id
_entity_poly.type
_entity_poly.pdbx_seq_one_letter_code
_entity_poly.pdbx_strand_id
1 'polypeptide(L)'
;MHSPYDDLWLPDMVNEKSCGTKLRVAQRAMERKMLGLKLTDQISCKEIRNKTQVSVIAQYISLAKQKWKWAGHVARIQDNKRTLRVTEWQPRNDKRSRGRQARRWRDDI
;
A
#
# COMPACT_ATOMS: atom_id res chain seq x y z
N MET A 1 29.34 -3.16 -3.94
CA MET A 1 28.45 -4.05 -3.17
C MET A 1 27.03 -3.68 -3.52
N HIS A 2 26.37 -4.44 -4.39
CA HIS A 2 24.93 -4.32 -4.65
C HIS A 2 24.19 -5.02 -3.50
N SER A 3 23.18 -4.37 -2.92
CA SER A 3 22.31 -5.00 -1.93
C SER A 3 21.40 -5.99 -2.68
N PRO A 4 21.20 -7.23 -2.21
CA PRO A 4 20.34 -8.23 -2.86
C PRO A 4 18.86 -7.84 -3.00
N TYR A 5 18.49 -6.65 -2.51
CA TYR A 5 17.15 -6.08 -2.55
C TYR A 5 17.02 -4.93 -3.56
N ASP A 6 18.12 -4.53 -4.21
CA ASP A 6 18.13 -3.47 -5.23
C ASP A 6 17.35 -3.92 -6.49
N ASP A 7 17.32 -5.24 -6.78
CA ASP A 7 16.57 -5.85 -7.89
C ASP A 7 15.15 -6.31 -7.53
N LEU A 8 14.76 -6.23 -6.25
CA LEU A 8 13.38 -6.49 -5.78
C LEU A 8 12.51 -5.22 -5.80
N TRP A 9 13.06 -4.14 -6.34
CA TRP A 9 12.38 -2.87 -6.53
C TRP A 9 11.45 -2.98 -7.75
N LEU A 10 10.16 -3.24 -7.49
CA LEU A 10 9.12 -3.14 -8.51
C LEU A 10 9.29 -1.80 -9.26
N PRO A 11 9.30 -1.78 -10.60
CA PRO A 11 9.36 -0.57 -11.45
C PRO A 11 8.25 0.49 -11.24
N ASP A 12 7.46 0.42 -10.17
CA ASP A 12 6.17 1.09 -10.05
C ASP A 12 6.16 2.40 -9.25
N MET A 13 7.28 2.84 -8.65
CA MET A 13 7.28 4.14 -7.96
C MET A 13 7.10 5.34 -8.91
N VAL A 14 7.33 5.17 -10.22
CA VAL A 14 7.09 6.23 -11.23
C VAL A 14 5.61 6.28 -11.67
N ASN A 15 4.78 5.29 -11.31
CA ASN A 15 3.42 5.15 -11.82
C ASN A 15 2.29 5.43 -10.79
N GLU A 16 2.60 6.04 -9.64
CA GLU A 16 1.56 6.41 -8.66
C GLU A 16 0.54 7.42 -9.23
N LYS A 17 0.99 8.32 -10.12
CA LYS A 17 0.11 9.34 -10.72
C LYS A 17 -0.92 8.71 -11.66
N SER A 18 -0.56 7.64 -12.38
CA SER A 18 -1.48 7.03 -13.35
C SER A 18 -2.47 6.07 -12.68
N CYS A 19 -2.07 5.29 -11.67
CA CYS A 19 -3.01 4.42 -10.96
C CYS A 19 -4.09 5.22 -10.21
N GLY A 20 -3.70 6.30 -9.51
CA GLY A 20 -4.64 7.14 -8.77
C GLY A 20 -5.62 7.88 -9.69
N THR A 21 -5.15 8.30 -10.87
CA THR A 21 -6.01 8.93 -11.87
C THR A 21 -7.03 7.96 -12.44
N LYS A 22 -6.62 6.73 -12.77
CA LYS A 22 -7.52 5.66 -13.25
C LYS A 22 -8.58 5.30 -12.21
N LEU A 23 -8.18 5.14 -10.95
CA LEU A 23 -9.09 4.87 -9.84
C LEU A 23 -10.10 6.01 -9.64
N ARG A 24 -9.68 7.27 -9.74
CA ARG A 24 -10.57 8.43 -9.67
C ARG A 24 -11.59 8.46 -10.81
N VAL A 25 -11.18 8.10 -12.03
CA VAL A 25 -12.09 8.01 -13.18
C VAL A 25 -13.11 6.89 -12.97
N ALA A 26 -12.66 5.72 -12.52
CA ALA A 26 -13.55 4.60 -12.20
C ALA A 26 -14.58 4.97 -11.11
N GLN A 27 -14.15 5.64 -10.03
CA GLN A 27 -15.06 6.15 -9.00
C GLN A 27 -16.14 7.07 -9.57
N ARG A 28 -15.76 8.05 -10.40
CA ARG A 28 -16.73 8.98 -11.01
C ARG A 28 -17.74 8.26 -11.90
N ALA A 29 -17.30 7.24 -12.64
CA ALA A 29 -18.19 6.42 -13.46
C ALA A 29 -19.18 5.63 -12.58
N MET A 30 -18.70 5.01 -11.49
CA MET A 30 -19.54 4.30 -10.54
C MET A 30 -20.55 5.21 -9.85
N GLU A 31 -20.13 6.37 -9.35
CA GLU A 31 -21.01 7.34 -8.69
C GLU A 31 -22.15 7.82 -9.61
N ARG A 32 -21.85 8.05 -10.90
CA ARG A 32 -22.88 8.37 -11.89
C ARG A 32 -23.87 7.23 -12.10
N LYS A 33 -23.38 5.99 -12.17
CA LYS A 33 -24.25 4.81 -12.33
C LYS A 33 -25.12 4.55 -11.10
N MET A 34 -24.59 4.74 -9.89
CA MET A 34 -25.36 4.63 -8.63
C MET A 34 -26.55 5.59 -8.59
N LEU A 35 -26.39 6.79 -9.14
CA LEU A 35 -27.44 7.81 -9.20
C LEU A 35 -28.27 7.78 -10.49
N GLY A 36 -28.02 6.83 -11.41
CA GLY A 36 -28.73 6.74 -12.69
C GLY A 36 -28.49 7.91 -13.65
N LEU A 37 -27.41 8.67 -13.49
CA LEU A 37 -27.16 9.90 -14.23
C LEU A 37 -26.55 9.64 -15.61
N LYS A 38 -27.02 10.40 -16.61
CA LYS A 38 -26.50 10.42 -17.97
C LYS A 38 -25.56 11.63 -18.16
N LEU A 39 -24.75 11.58 -19.22
CA LEU A 39 -23.87 12.72 -19.58
C LEU A 39 -24.67 13.98 -19.96
N THR A 40 -25.89 13.79 -20.46
CA THR A 40 -26.83 14.85 -20.83
C THR A 40 -27.29 15.68 -19.65
N ASP A 41 -27.28 15.12 -18.44
CA ASP A 41 -27.79 15.81 -17.25
C ASP A 41 -26.84 16.94 -16.81
N GLN A 42 -25.61 16.97 -17.35
CA GLN A 42 -24.58 18.00 -17.10
C GLN A 42 -24.35 18.33 -15.62
N ILE A 43 -24.63 17.39 -14.71
CA ILE A 43 -24.46 17.59 -13.27
C ILE A 43 -22.96 17.62 -12.91
N SER A 44 -22.60 18.56 -12.04
CA SER A 44 -21.22 18.72 -11.60
C SER A 44 -20.75 17.51 -10.79
N CYS A 45 -19.46 17.16 -10.91
CA CYS A 45 -18.86 16.11 -10.09
C CYS A 45 -18.91 16.46 -8.58
N LYS A 46 -18.99 17.76 -8.24
CA LYS A 46 -19.07 18.22 -6.85
C LYS A 46 -20.44 17.90 -6.24
N GLU A 47 -21.53 18.11 -6.98
CA GLU A 47 -22.88 17.75 -6.53
C GLU A 47 -23.06 16.24 -6.40
N ILE A 48 -22.55 15.46 -7.36
CA ILE A 48 -22.58 13.99 -7.29
C ILE A 48 -21.88 13.52 -6.00
N ARG A 49 -20.73 14.11 -5.68
CA ARG A 49 -19.96 13.78 -4.47
C ARG A 49 -20.68 14.16 -3.18
N ASN A 50 -21.36 15.31 -3.17
CA ASN A 50 -22.18 15.73 -2.02
C ASN A 50 -23.36 14.78 -1.78
N LYS A 51 -23.93 14.21 -2.84
CA LYS A 51 -25.02 13.24 -2.73
C LYS A 51 -24.54 11.86 -2.29
N THR A 52 -23.41 11.38 -2.79
CA THR A 52 -22.95 10.00 -2.53
C THR A 52 -22.14 9.87 -1.25
N GLN A 53 -21.49 10.94 -0.75
CA GLN A 53 -20.65 10.95 0.45
C GLN A 53 -19.56 9.83 0.47
N VAL A 54 -19.23 9.26 -0.69
CA VAL A 54 -18.27 8.16 -0.77
C VAL A 54 -16.87 8.71 -0.47
N SER A 55 -16.21 8.06 0.50
CA SER A 55 -14.85 8.38 0.91
C SER A 55 -13.91 8.48 -0.31
N VAL A 56 -13.06 9.51 -0.29
CA VAL A 56 -12.28 9.90 -1.46
C VAL A 56 -11.13 8.92 -1.69
N ILE A 57 -10.96 8.39 -2.91
CA ILE A 57 -9.81 7.54 -3.28
C ILE A 57 -8.45 8.19 -2.94
N ALA A 58 -8.36 9.51 -2.99
CA ALA A 58 -7.16 10.25 -2.57
C ALA A 58 -6.81 10.01 -1.09
N GLN A 59 -7.78 9.79 -0.21
CA GLN A 59 -7.54 9.43 1.20
C GLN A 59 -6.95 8.02 1.30
N TYR A 60 -7.43 7.06 0.51
CA TYR A 60 -6.83 5.72 0.46
C TYR A 60 -5.39 5.74 -0.06
N ILE A 61 -5.13 6.55 -1.09
CA ILE A 61 -3.77 6.73 -1.62
C ILE A 61 -2.86 7.38 -0.58
N SER A 62 -3.32 8.41 0.14
CA SER A 62 -2.51 9.04 1.19
C SER A 62 -2.25 8.10 2.36
N LEU A 63 -3.25 7.31 2.77
CA LEU A 63 -3.09 6.26 3.78
C LEU A 63 -2.07 5.20 3.33
N ALA A 64 -2.15 4.74 2.08
CA ALA A 64 -1.17 3.79 1.52
C ALA A 64 0.25 4.38 1.56
N LYS A 65 0.43 5.64 1.15
CA LYS A 65 1.73 6.34 1.25
C LYS A 65 2.23 6.42 2.68
N GLN A 66 1.36 6.72 3.64
CA GLN A 66 1.73 6.78 5.05
C GLN A 66 2.13 5.40 5.58
N LYS A 67 1.43 4.34 5.19
CA LYS A 67 1.81 2.95 5.49
C LYS A 67 3.21 2.62 4.95
N TRP A 68 3.51 2.99 3.71
CA TRP A 68 4.84 2.76 3.12
C TRP A 68 5.94 3.61 3.77
N LYS A 69 5.65 4.87 4.11
CA LYS A 69 6.58 5.71 4.87
C LYS A 69 6.90 5.10 6.23
N TRP A 70 5.88 4.59 6.93
CA TRP A 70 6.05 3.91 8.19
C TRP A 70 6.84 2.61 8.04
N ALA A 71 6.52 1.77 7.03
CA ALA A 71 7.27 0.56 6.75
C ALA A 71 8.76 0.85 6.46
N GLY A 72 9.05 1.87 5.65
CA GLY A 72 10.42 2.31 5.39
C GLY A 72 11.12 2.93 6.61
N HIS A 73 10.36 3.61 7.49
CA HIS A 73 10.89 4.10 8.77
C HIS A 73 11.25 2.92 9.69
N VAL A 74 10.36 1.94 9.87
CA VAL A 74 10.62 0.73 10.67
C VAL A 74 11.84 -0.03 10.14
N ALA A 75 11.96 -0.21 8.82
CA ALA A 75 13.08 -0.91 8.20
C ALA A 75 14.45 -0.24 8.44
N ARG A 76 14.49 1.09 8.68
CA ARG A 76 15.74 1.83 8.92
C ARG A 76 16.15 1.89 10.39
N ILE A 77 15.25 1.58 11.33
CA ILE A 77 15.56 1.69 12.75
C ILE A 77 16.29 0.44 13.23
N GLN A 78 17.53 0.61 13.67
CA GLN A 78 18.38 -0.48 14.15
C GLN A 78 18.02 -0.96 15.57
N ASP A 79 17.49 -0.07 16.42
CA ASP A 79 17.27 -0.35 17.85
C ASP A 79 15.85 -0.83 18.21
N ASN A 80 14.97 -0.95 17.21
CA ASN A 80 13.54 -1.22 17.42
C ASN A 80 13.23 -2.72 17.62
N LYS A 81 13.89 -3.33 18.60
CA LYS A 81 13.75 -4.78 18.91
C LYS A 81 12.31 -5.22 19.18
N ARG A 82 11.50 -4.37 19.82
CA ARG A 82 10.07 -4.67 20.08
C ARG A 82 9.20 -4.46 18.86
N THR A 83 9.38 -3.34 18.15
CA THR A 83 8.62 -3.03 16.93
C THR A 83 8.84 -4.12 15.88
N LEU A 84 10.11 -4.49 15.64
CA LEU A 84 10.46 -5.58 14.73
C LEU A 84 9.88 -6.92 15.17
N ARG A 85 9.93 -7.26 16.47
CA ARG A 85 9.33 -8.51 16.98
C ARG A 85 7.81 -8.59 16.79
N VAL A 86 7.12 -7.44 16.84
CA VAL A 86 5.66 -7.38 16.64
C VAL A 86 5.29 -7.34 15.16
N THR A 87 6.14 -6.75 14.30
CA THR A 87 5.88 -6.62 12.86
C THR A 87 6.38 -7.80 12.03
N GLU A 88 7.49 -8.40 12.43
CA GLU A 88 8.04 -9.59 11.76
C GLU A 88 7.26 -10.81 12.21
N TRP A 89 6.65 -11.50 11.26
CA TRP A 89 5.99 -12.78 11.52
C TRP A 89 6.96 -13.83 12.10
N GLN A 90 8.24 -13.76 11.74
CA GLN A 90 9.30 -14.56 12.33
C GLN A 90 10.47 -13.66 12.73
N PRO A 91 10.76 -13.50 14.03
CA PRO A 91 11.80 -12.60 14.48
C PRO A 91 13.17 -13.12 14.02
N ARG A 92 13.86 -12.36 13.16
CA ARG A 92 15.21 -12.73 12.66
C ARG A 92 16.33 -12.57 13.69
N ASN A 93 15.98 -12.22 14.93
CA ASN A 93 16.93 -11.86 15.98
C ASN A 93 17.75 -13.02 16.55
N ASP A 94 17.37 -14.28 16.29
CA ASP A 94 18.18 -15.41 16.73
C ASP A 94 19.35 -15.63 15.76
N LYS A 95 20.55 -15.31 16.23
CA LYS A 95 21.78 -15.73 15.55
C LYS A 95 21.80 -17.25 15.55
N ARG A 96 21.72 -17.85 14.35
CA ARG A 96 21.88 -19.30 14.18
C ARG A 96 23.13 -19.79 14.90
N SER A 97 23.03 -20.90 15.61
CA SER A 97 24.20 -21.63 16.06
C SER A 97 25.04 -22.05 14.84
N ARG A 98 26.38 -22.01 14.97
CA ARG A 98 27.30 -22.45 13.90
C ARG A 98 26.96 -23.91 13.54
N GLY A 99 26.79 -24.18 12.25
CA GLY A 99 26.43 -25.52 11.73
C GLY A 99 24.94 -25.79 11.53
N ARG A 100 24.03 -24.99 12.10
CA ARG A 100 22.58 -25.18 11.90
C ARG A 100 22.11 -24.50 10.60
N GLN A 101 21.36 -25.23 9.77
CA GLN A 101 20.72 -24.67 8.58
C GLN A 101 19.68 -23.62 8.98
N ALA A 102 19.50 -22.60 8.13
CA ALA A 102 18.46 -21.60 8.34
C ALA A 102 17.08 -22.28 8.29
N ARG A 103 16.23 -21.98 9.27
CA ARG A 103 14.87 -22.53 9.33
C ARG A 103 14.10 -22.11 8.09
N ARG A 104 13.58 -23.07 7.34
CA ARG A 104 12.80 -22.82 6.14
C ARG A 104 11.34 -22.73 6.53
N TRP A 105 10.57 -21.95 5.78
CA TRP A 105 9.12 -21.81 5.99
C TRP A 105 8.37 -23.14 6.00
N ARG A 106 8.84 -24.14 5.24
CA ARG A 106 8.26 -25.48 5.19
C ARG A 106 8.39 -26.26 6.52
N ASP A 107 9.32 -25.86 7.38
CA ASP A 107 9.60 -26.55 8.65
C ASP A 107 8.63 -26.15 9.78
N ASP A 108 7.71 -25.19 9.52
CA ASP A 108 6.69 -24.67 10.44
C ASP A 108 5.25 -25.07 10.03
N ILE A 109 5.08 -25.98 9.07
CA ILE A 109 3.80 -26.55 8.61
C ILE A 109 3.66 -27.99 9.10
#